data_AF-A0A7V8F5E3-F1
#
_entry.id   AF-A0A7V8F5E3-F1
#
_cell.length_a   1.000
_cell.length_b   1.000
_cell.length_c   1.000
_cell.angle_alpha   90.00
_cell.angle_beta   90.00
_cell.angle_gamma   90.00
#
_symmetry.space_group_name_H-M   'P 1'
#
loop_
_entity.id
_entity.type
_entity.pdbx_description
1 polymer ?
#
loop_
_entity_poly.entity_id
_entity_poly.type
_entity_poly.pdbx_seq_one_letter_code
_entity_poly.pdbx_strand_id
1 'polypeptide(L)' 'MKADQPDALGGQNLSYTAKTTKGRIFSCTSHMTPGLLTEPPMLSNPSCSPVVVHSNTAGK' A
#
# COMPACT_ATOMS: atom_id res chain seq x y z
N MET A 1 7.26 1.44 -4.55
CA MET A 1 5.83 1.13 -4.74
C MET A 1 5.78 -0.22 -5.45
N LYS A 2 4.95 -1.14 -4.96
CA LYS A 2 4.81 -2.50 -5.48
C LYS A 2 3.33 -2.78 -5.69
N ALA A 3 2.98 -3.28 -6.87
CA ALA A 3 1.65 -3.77 -7.17
C ALA A 3 1.60 -5.28 -6.92
N ASP A 4 0.52 -5.75 -6.30
CA ASP A 4 0.21 -7.17 -6.22
C ASP A 4 -0.46 -7.66 -7.51
N GLN A 5 -0.58 -8.98 -7.65
CA GLN A 5 -1.25 -9.56 -8.80
C GLN A 5 -2.74 -9.14 -8.81
N PRO A 6 -3.27 -8.68 -9.95
CA PRO A 6 -4.68 -8.32 -10.04
C PRO A 6 -5.61 -9.50 -9.76
N ASP A 7 -6.75 -9.23 -9.12
CA ASP A 7 -7.82 -10.18 -8.94
C ASP A 7 -8.59 -10.43 -10.26
N ALA A 8 -9.61 -11.30 -10.19
CA ALA A 8 -10.42 -11.67 -11.37
C ALA A 8 -11.17 -10.49 -12.01
N LEU A 9 -11.38 -9.39 -11.27
CA LEU A 9 -12.01 -8.16 -11.75
C LEU A 9 -10.97 -7.10 -12.17
N GLY A 10 -9.68 -7.44 -12.10
CA GLY A 10 -8.56 -6.53 -12.39
C GLY A 10 -8.24 -5.57 -11.25
N GLY A 11 -8.87 -5.71 -10.08
CA GLY A 11 -8.55 -4.96 -8.88
C GLY A 11 -7.18 -5.36 -8.34
N GLN A 12 -6.38 -4.39 -7.89
CA GLN A 12 -5.03 -4.69 -7.38
C GLN A 12 -4.66 -3.84 -6.17
N ASN A 13 -3.89 -4.41 -5.25
CA ASN A 13 -3.32 -3.66 -4.13
C ASN A 13 -2.00 -3.01 -4.52
N LEU A 14 -1.84 -1.76 -4.11
CA LEU A 14 -0.65 -0.94 -4.29
C LEU A 14 -0.03 -0.71 -2.92
N SER A 15 1.09 -1.37 -2.67
CA SER A 15 1.86 -1.26 -1.44
C SER A 15 3.04 -0.28 -1.63
N TYR A 16 3.19 0.66 -0.72
CA TYR A 16 4.26 1.66 -0.78
C TYR A 16 4.74 2.08 0.61
N THR A 17 5.95 2.60 0.66
CA THR A 17 6.53 3.11 1.90
C THR A 17 6.49 4.63 1.85
N ALA A 18 5.83 5.26 2.82
CA ALA A 18 5.78 6.70 2.96
C ALA A 18 6.74 7.15 4.07
N LYS A 19 7.53 8.19 3.82
CA LYS A 19 8.40 8.82 4.82
C LYS A 19 7.88 10.22 5.12
N THR A 20 7.59 10.51 6.38
CA THR A 20 7.21 11.86 6.80
C THR A 20 8.43 12.77 6.82
N THR A 21 8.21 14.09 6.78
CA THR A 21 9.28 15.10 6.88
C THR A 21 10.14 14.93 8.14
N LYS A 22 9.56 14.38 9.21
CA LYS A 22 10.24 14.10 10.49
C LYS A 22 10.91 12.71 10.54
N GLY A 23 10.97 12.00 9.41
CA GLY A 23 11.72 10.76 9.26
C GLY A 23 11.00 9.49 9.66
N ARG A 24 9.72 9.55 10.08
CA ARG A 24 8.94 8.34 10.39
C ARG A 24 8.57 7.62 9.10
N ILE A 25 8.73 6.30 9.10
CA ILE A 25 8.44 5.43 7.97
C ILE A 25 7.11 4.72 8.22
N PHE A 26 6.24 4.74 7.22
CA PHE A 26 4.96 4.06 7.21
C PHE A 26 4.91 3.08 6.04
N SER A 27 4.41 1.88 6.28
CA SER A 27 3.99 0.96 5.23
C SER A 27 2.52 1.23 4.95
N CYS A 28 2.23 1.56 3.70
CA CYS A 28 0.90 1.94 3.25
C CYS A 28 0.42 0.99 2.14
N THR A 29 -0.87 0.73 2.13
CA THR A 29 -1.53 -0.04 1.07
C THR A 29 -2.80 0.69 0.64
N SER A 30 -3.00 0.80 -0.68
CA SER A 30 -4.22 1.28 -1.31
C SER A 30 -4.74 0.23 -2.29
N HIS A 31 -6.05 0.09 -2.40
CA HIS A 31 -6.66 -0.75 -3.42
C HIS A 31 -6.98 0.10 -4.66
N MET A 32 -6.51 -0.32 -5.82
CA MET A 32 -6.82 0.27 -7.11
C MET A 32 -7.90 -0.57 -7.78
N THR A 33 -9.04 0.06 -8.03
CA THR A 33 -10.11 -0.50 -8.85
C THR A 33 -9.88 -0.03 -10.30
N PRO A 34 -9.80 -0.94 -11.28
CA PRO A 34 -9.67 -0.54 -12.67
C PRO A 34 -10.90 0.24 -13.12
N GLY A 35 -10.69 1.14 -14.08
CA GLY A 35 -11.80 1.83 -14.71
C GLY A 35 -12.59 0.89 -15.61
N LEU A 36 -13.89 1.14 -15.74
CA LEU A 36 -14.72 0.55 -16.79
C LEU A 36 -14.76 1.49 -18.00
N LEU A 37 -15.32 1.03 -19.12
CA LEU A 37 -15.38 1.79 -20.40
C LEU A 37 -15.84 3.26 -20.24
N THR A 38 -16.68 3.54 -19.24
CA THR A 38 -17.23 4.87 -18.94
C THR A 38 -16.78 5.45 -17.60
N GLU A 39 -16.05 4.69 -16.78
CA GLU A 39 -15.68 5.09 -15.42
C GLU A 39 -14.15 5.10 -15.27
N PRO A 40 -13.56 6.20 -14.77
CA PRO A 40 -12.11 6.25 -14.57
C PRO A 40 -11.69 5.27 -13.46
N PRO A 41 -10.43 4.80 -13.49
CA PRO A 41 -9.89 4.00 -12.39
C PRO A 41 -9.95 4.78 -11.08
N MET A 42 -10.29 4.08 -10.00
CA MET A 42 -10.41 4.67 -8.67
C MET A 42 -9.35 4.08 -7.74
N LEU A 43 -8.86 4.92 -6.83
CA LEU A 43 -7.94 4.51 -5.78
C LEU A 43 -8.61 4.71 -4.43
N SER A 44 -8.58 3.68 -3.58
CA SER A 44 -9.08 3.77 -2.22
C SER A 44 -8.19 4.66 -1.35
N ASN A 45 -8.76 5.19 -0.27
CA ASN A 45 -7.97 5.81 0.78
C ASN A 45 -6.89 4.83 1.27
N PRO A 46 -5.62 5.29 1.40
CA PRO A 46 -4.54 4.42 1.85
C PRO A 46 -4.69 4.08 3.34
N SER A 47 -4.48 2.81 3.67
CA SER A 47 -4.26 2.38 5.04
C SER A 47 -2.75 2.36 5.31
N CYS A 48 -2.30 3.11 6.31
CA CYS A 48 -0.88 3.26 6.64
C CYS A 48 -0.61 2.83 8.08
N SER A 49 0.40 1.99 8.28
CA SER A 49 0.88 1.56 9.58
C SER A 49 2.36 1.92 9.77
N PRO A 50 2.79 2.37 10.96
CA PRO A 50 4.19 2.69 11.20
C PRO A 50 5.05 1.43 11.06
N VAL A 51 6.16 1.53 10.34
CA VAL A 51 7.14 0.44 10.28
C VAL A 51 7.94 0.49 11.58
N VAL A 52 7.71 -0.50 12.45
CA VAL A 52 8.48 -0.63 13.69
C VAL A 52 9.89 -1.08 13.34
N VAL A 53 10.81 -0.11 13.27
CA VAL A 53 12.26 -0.36 13.16
C VAL A 53 12.88 -0.50 14.56
N HIS A 54 12.36 -1.43 15.38
CA HIS A 54 13.17 -1.95 16.46
C HIS A 54 13.90 -3.18 15.92
N SER A 55 15.13 -2.97 15.47
CA SER A 55 16.08 -4.07 15.34
C SER A 55 16.36 -4.60 16.74
N ASN A 56 15.62 -5.61 17.18
CA ASN A 56 16.14 -6.53 18.17
C ASN A 56 16.03 -7.94 17.58
N THR A 57 17.13 -8.40 17.00
CA THR A 57 17.39 -9.83 16.85
C THR A 57 17.37 -10.45 18.25
N ALA A 58 16.28 -11.13 18.65
CA ALA A 58 16.28 -12.22 19.64
C ALA A 58 14.88 -12.77 19.95
N GLY A 59 14.71 -14.09 19.77
CA GLY A 59 13.72 -14.94 20.46
C GLY A 59 12.41 -15.14 19.70
N LYS A 60 12.03 -16.36 19.28
CA LYS A 60 12.43 -17.71 19.66
C LYS A 60 12.12 -18.66 18.51
#